data_AF-A0A524FKH6-F1
#
_entry.id   AF-A0A524FKH6-F1
#
_cell.length_a   1.000
_cell.length_b   1.000
_cell.length_c   1.000
_cell.angle_alpha   90.00
_cell.angle_beta   90.00
_cell.angle_gamma   90.00
#
_symmetry.space_group_name_H-M   'P 1'
#
loop_
_entity.id
_entity.type
_entity.pdbx_description
1 polymer ?
#
loop_
_entity_poly.entity_id
_entity_poly.type
_entity_poly.pdbx_seq_one_letter_code
_entity_poly.pdbx_strand_id
1 'polypeptide(L)' 'MLRIFVLIKQVPDLHNLEIDQKTGTLIREGIENVINPDDLYSLELGLSLKEQYGGEITAMTMGPPQAEFALRECLAMGVD' A
#
# COMPACT_ATOMS: atom_id res chain seq x y z
N MET A 1 11.09 21.58 -8.66
CA MET A 1 10.98 20.76 -7.43
C MET A 1 10.73 19.33 -7.87
N LEU A 2 11.37 18.34 -7.24
CA LEU A 2 11.12 16.92 -7.55
C LEU A 2 9.69 16.57 -7.12
N ARG A 3 8.99 15.79 -7.96
CA ARG A 3 7.65 15.29 -7.69
C ARG A 3 7.63 13.78 -7.88
N ILE A 4 7.29 13.06 -6.82
CA ILE A 4 7.33 11.61 -6.78
C ILE A 4 5.90 11.11 -6.58
N PHE A 5 5.44 10.25 -7.47
CA PHE A 5 4.15 9.59 -7.32
C PHE A 5 4.40 8.11 -7.05
N VAL A 6 3.92 7.63 -5.90
CA VAL A 6 4.01 6.22 -5.54
C VAL A 6 2.63 5.61 -5.64
N LEU A 7 2.50 4.62 -6.52
CA LEU A 7 1.28 3.84 -6.65
C LEU A 7 1.32 2.74 -5.60
N ILE A 8 0.34 2.73 -4.70
CA ILE A 8 0.20 1.71 -3.67
C ILE A 8 -1.09 0.92 -3.88
N LYS A 9 -1.08 -0.34 -3.47
CA LYS A 9 -2.21 -1.24 -3.54
C LYS A 9 -2.47 -1.85 -2.17
N GLN A 10 -3.70 -1.68 -1.72
CA GLN A 10 -4.21 -2.46 -0.60
C GLN A 10 -4.48 -3.90 -1.07
N VAL A 11 -3.89 -4.87 -0.38
CA VAL A 11 -4.02 -6.31 -0.66
C VAL A 11 -4.37 -7.06 0.63
N PRO A 12 -5.02 -8.23 0.56
CA PRO A 12 -5.17 -9.10 1.72
C PRO A 12 -3.81 -9.59 2.22
N ASP A 13 -3.62 -9.68 3.53
CA ASP A 13 -2.42 -10.30 4.11
C ASP A 13 -2.35 -11.78 3.71
N LEU A 14 -1.26 -12.14 3.03
CA LEU A 14 -1.09 -13.46 2.42
C LEU A 14 -0.64 -14.54 3.43
N HIS A 15 -0.24 -14.16 4.65
CA HIS A 15 0.27 -15.13 5.64
C HIS A 15 -0.78 -16.12 6.14
N ASN A 16 -2.07 -15.74 6.10
CA ASN A 16 -3.19 -16.55 6.58
C ASN A 16 -4.15 -16.96 5.45
N LEU A 17 -3.60 -17.25 4.27
CA LEU A 17 -4.40 -17.66 3.12
C LEU A 17 -4.88 -19.10 3.24
N GLU A 18 -6.19 -19.25 3.33
CA GLU A 18 -6.86 -20.52 3.10
C GLU A 18 -7.61 -20.49 1.75
N ILE A 19 -7.54 -21.61 1.03
CA ILE A 19 -8.33 -21.82 -0.18
C ILE A 19 -9.50 -22.73 0.18
N ASP A 20 -10.71 -22.30 -0.14
CA ASP A 20 -11.87 -23.15 -0.05
C ASP A 20 -11.73 -24.27 -1.09
N GLN A 21 -11.47 -25.47 -0.59
CA GLN A 21 -11.27 -26.68 -1.40
C GLN A 21 -12.49 -27.06 -2.24
N LYS A 22 -13.69 -26.56 -1.93
CA LYS A 22 -14.92 -26.83 -2.70
C LYS A 22 -15.09 -25.86 -3.86
N THR A 23 -14.84 -24.57 -3.64
CA THR A 23 -15.06 -23.52 -4.64
C THR A 23 -13.80 -23.17 -5.43
N GLY A 24 -12.61 -23.56 -4.94
CA GLY A 24 -11.32 -23.14 -5.50
C GLY A 24 -11.04 -21.66 -5.31
N THR A 25 -11.82 -20.98 -4.48
CA THR A 25 -11.68 -19.55 -4.20
C THR A 25 -10.97 -19.31 -2.88
N LEU A 26 -10.43 -18.12 -2.75
CA LEU A 26 -9.67 -17.68 -1.58
C LEU A 26 -10.65 -17.29 -0.47
N ILE A 27 -10.47 -17.85 0.73
CA ILE A 27 -11.26 -17.46 1.91
C ILE A 27 -10.74 -16.10 2.37
N ARG A 28 -11.58 -15.06 2.28
CA ARG A 28 -11.20 -13.66 2.57
C ARG A 28 -11.77 -13.13 3.88
N GLU A 29 -12.60 -13.91 4.56
CA GLU A 29 -13.17 -13.53 5.86
C GLU A 29 -12.09 -13.54 6.93
N GLY A 30 -12.00 -12.46 7.71
CA GLY A 30 -11.03 -12.32 8.79
C GLY A 30 -9.59 -12.00 8.35
N ILE A 31 -9.32 -11.86 7.04
CA ILE A 31 -8.00 -11.45 6.56
C ILE A 31 -7.89 -9.93 6.59
N GLU A 32 -6.91 -9.43 7.32
CA GLU A 32 -6.58 -8.01 7.34
C GLU A 32 -6.09 -7.55 5.97
N ASN A 33 -6.41 -6.30 5.62
CA ASN A 33 -5.92 -5.68 4.41
C ASN A 33 -4.73 -4.80 4.76
N VAL A 34 -3.63 -4.99 4.05
CA VAL A 34 -2.36 -4.30 4.25
C VAL A 34 -1.93 -3.58 2.97
N ILE A 35 -1.03 -2.60 3.08
CA ILE A 35 -0.30 -2.12 1.89
C ILE A 35 0.53 -3.29 1.35
N ASN A 36 0.50 -3.51 0.03
CA ASN A 36 1.33 -4.50 -0.61
C ASN A 36 2.80 -4.30 -0.20
N PRO A 37 3.50 -5.32 0.34
CA PRO A 37 4.85 -5.16 0.86
C PRO A 37 5.85 -4.58 -0.15
N ASP A 38 5.70 -4.90 -1.44
CA ASP A 38 6.58 -4.36 -2.49
C ASP A 38 6.36 -2.84 -2.72
N ASP A 39 5.13 -2.38 -2.46
CA ASP A 39 4.79 -0.96 -2.60
C ASP A 39 5.35 -0.16 -1.43
N LEU A 40 5.56 -0.78 -0.25
CA LEU A 40 6.25 -0.15 0.88
C LEU A 40 7.73 0.13 0.56
N TYR A 41 8.39 -0.75 -0.18
CA TYR A 41 9.76 -0.48 -0.64
C TYR A 41 9.79 0.69 -1.63
N SER A 42 8.78 0.80 -2.49
CA SER A 42 8.63 1.92 -3.43
C SER A 42 8.37 3.23 -2.70
N LEU A 43 7.57 3.20 -1.63
CA LEU A 43 7.29 4.34 -0.76
C LEU A 43 8.57 4.82 -0.05
N GLU A 44 9.32 3.90 0.55
CA GLU A 44 10.58 4.18 1.24
C GLU A 44 11.62 4.79 0.28
N LEU A 45 11.77 4.24 -0.93
CA LEU A 45 12.64 4.82 -1.93
C LEU A 45 12.22 6.26 -2.30
N GLY A 46 10.90 6.50 -2.44
CA GLY A 46 10.37 7.83 -2.69
C GLY A 46 10.69 8.82 -1.57
N LEU A 47 10.54 8.40 -0.31
CA LEU A 47 10.86 9.21 0.87
C LEU A 47 12.36 9.52 0.92
N SER A 48 13.21 8.52 0.72
CA SER A 48 14.66 8.68 0.61
C SER A 48 15.06 9.70 -0.48
N LEU A 49 14.44 9.64 -1.66
CA LEU A 49 14.68 10.60 -2.74
C LEU A 49 14.21 12.02 -2.37
N LYS A 50 13.08 12.15 -1.66
CA LYS A 50 12.60 13.44 -1.13
C LYS A 50 13.60 14.02 -0.13
N GLU A 51 14.14 13.23 0.79
CA GLU A 51 15.14 13.68 1.76
C GLU A 51 16.43 14.13 1.07
N GLN A 52 16.89 13.38 0.07
CA GLN A 52 18.15 13.66 -0.62
C GLN A 52 18.08 14.88 -1.55
N TYR A 53 16.99 15.04 -2.29
CA TYR A 53 16.90 16.02 -3.37
C TYR A 53 15.90 17.15 -3.09
N GLY A 54 15.12 17.05 -2.02
CA GLY A 54 13.99 17.93 -1.72
C GLY A 54 12.82 17.70 -2.69
N GLY A 55 11.59 17.91 -2.24
CA GLY A 55 10.42 17.75 -3.10
C GLY A 55 9.15 17.37 -2.37
N GLU A 56 8.17 16.95 -3.17
CA GLU A 56 6.88 16.43 -2.74
C GLU A 56 6.75 14.97 -3.18
N ILE A 57 6.20 14.14 -2.30
CA ILE A 57 5.81 12.77 -2.59
C ILE A 57 4.31 12.62 -2.39
N THR A 58 3.63 11.99 -3.34
CA THR A 58 2.19 11.73 -3.29
C THR A 58 1.94 10.24 -3.46
N ALA A 59 1.23 9.63 -2.51
CA ALA A 59 0.74 8.27 -2.63
C ALA A 59 -0.61 8.26 -3.33
N MET A 60 -0.81 7.31 -4.25
CA MET A 60 -2.08 7.12 -4.96
C MET A 60 -2.48 5.66 -4.95
N THR A 61 -3.77 5.40 -4.78
CA THR A 61 -4.32 4.04 -4.88
C THR A 61 -5.64 4.04 -5.62
N MET A 62 -5.92 2.92 -6.30
CA MET A 62 -7.23 2.61 -6.84
C MET A 62 -7.79 1.41 -6.10
N GLY A 63 -8.87 1.63 -5.37
CA GLY A 63 -9.53 0.62 -4.57
C GLY A 63 -10.91 1.06 -4.10
N PRO A 64 -11.64 0.14 -3.45
CA PRO A 64 -12.88 0.48 -2.75
C PRO A 64 -12.60 1.45 -1.57
N PRO A 65 -13.63 2.06 -0.96
CA PRO A 65 -13.45 3.12 0.05
C PRO A 65 -12.52 2.76 1.22
N GLN A 66 -12.42 1.49 1.62
CA GLN A 66 -11.50 1.06 2.69
C GLN A 66 -10.00 1.22 2.34
N ALA A 67 -9.65 1.38 1.06
CA ALA A 67 -8.28 1.64 0.63
C ALA A 67 -7.78 3.02 1.10
N GLU A 68 -8.69 3.90 1.54
CA GLU A 68 -8.33 5.15 2.23
C GLU A 68 -7.45 4.90 3.47
N PHE A 69 -7.64 3.77 4.17
CA PHE A 69 -6.82 3.42 5.34
C PHE A 69 -5.33 3.28 4.97
N ALA A 70 -5.05 2.62 3.84
CA ALA A 70 -3.69 2.51 3.31
C ALA A 70 -3.08 3.89 2.99
N LEU A 71 -3.87 4.83 2.46
CA LEU A 71 -3.39 6.20 2.24
C LEU A 71 -3.10 6.94 3.55
N ARG A 72 -3.91 6.72 4.60
CA ARG A 72 -3.67 7.29 5.94
C ARG A 72 -2.39 6.76 6.57
N GLU A 73 -2.08 5.47 6.36
CA GLU A 73 -0.79 4.90 6.74
C GLU A 73 0.36 5.58 5.99
N CYS A 74 0.25 5.77 4.67
CA CYS A 74 1.26 6.50 3.89
C CYS A 74 1.47 7.92 4.41
N LEU A 75 0.40 8.65 4.75
CA LEU A 75 0.50 9.98 5.38
C LEU A 75 1.24 9.92 6.72
N ALA A 76 0.95 8.91 7.55
CA ALA A 76 1.65 8.71 8.82
C ALA A 76 3.15 8.38 8.63
N MET A 77 3.53 7.79 7.50
CA MET A 77 4.92 7.50 7.14
C MET A 77 5.69 8.71 6.56
N GLY A 78 5.01 9.84 6.28
CA GLY A 78 5.66 11.07 5.81
C GLY A 78 5.41 11.44 4.35
N VAL A 79 4.40 10.81 3.73
CA VAL A 79 3.85 11.29 2.45
C VAL A 79 3.12 12.62 2.64
N ASP A 80 3.17 13.49 1.62
CA ASP A 80 2.55 14.83 1.62
C ASP A 80 1.04 14.79 1.30
#